data_AF-A0A5B9WM55-F1
#
_entry.id   AF-A0A5B9WM55-F1
#
_cell.length_a   1.000
_cell.length_b   1.000
_cell.length_c   1.000
_cell.angle_alpha   90.00
_cell.angle_beta   90.00
_cell.angle_gamma   90.00
#
_symmetry.space_group_name_H-M   'P 1'
#
loop_
_entity.id
_entity.type
_entity.pdbx_description
1 polymer ?
#
loop_
_entity_poly.entity_id
_entity_poly.type
_entity_poly.pdbx_seq_one_letter_code
_entity_poly.pdbx_strand_id
1 'polypeptide(L)'
;MTTPSDSPYKYLQFKGQESYRRYIQGGITKNSPPGKPNENGSLNVKSHGSYGGLLFHPNWKAKRKEVLTRDMNRCVHCSSNKDLQVHHRQYHFIASQQKFRLPWEYPNHLLITLCECCHSKGHNKYKVPTITI
;
A
#
# COMPACT_ATOMS: atom_id res chain seq x y z
N MET A 1 8.72 -24.80 27.32
CA MET A 1 9.04 -23.35 27.18
C MET A 1 9.07 -23.04 25.69
N THR A 2 8.01 -22.46 25.15
CA THR A 2 7.83 -22.23 23.71
C THR A 2 8.07 -20.76 23.39
N THR A 3 9.13 -20.48 22.64
CA THR A 3 9.49 -19.14 22.17
C THR A 3 8.58 -18.70 21.02
N PRO A 4 8.03 -17.47 21.03
CA PRO A 4 7.20 -16.95 19.93
C PRO A 4 8.05 -16.13 18.96
N SER A 5 8.67 -16.76 17.95
CA SER A 5 9.41 -15.99 16.93
C SER A 5 9.62 -16.68 15.59
N ASP A 6 8.61 -17.37 15.07
CA ASP A 6 8.63 -17.78 13.66
C ASP A 6 7.33 -17.39 12.98
N SER A 7 7.22 -16.09 12.68
CA SER A 7 6.33 -15.66 11.59
C SER A 7 6.94 -16.17 10.28
N PRO A 8 6.23 -16.97 9.46
CA PRO A 8 6.76 -17.59 8.25
C PRO A 8 7.13 -16.58 7.16
N TYR A 9 6.77 -15.31 7.33
CA TYR A 9 7.07 -14.23 6.40
C TYR A 9 8.39 -13.54 6.75
N LYS A 10 9.47 -14.33 6.89
CA LYS A 10 10.85 -13.81 6.91
C LYS A 10 11.12 -13.15 5.56
N TYR A 11 10.99 -11.82 5.54
CA TYR A 11 11.52 -10.88 4.56
C TYR A 11 11.81 -11.49 3.18
N LEU A 12 10.82 -11.39 2.29
CA LEU A 12 11.00 -11.56 0.84
C LEU A 12 12.27 -10.80 0.41
N GLN A 13 13.37 -11.53 0.23
CA GLN A 13 14.61 -10.98 -0.32
C GLN A 13 14.26 -10.41 -1.69
N PHE A 14 14.44 -9.10 -1.83
CA PHE A 14 14.21 -8.36 -3.06
C PHE A 14 15.21 -8.82 -4.13
N LYS A 15 14.86 -9.89 -4.85
CA LYS A 15 15.58 -10.34 -6.04
C LYS A 15 14.81 -9.87 -7.29
N GLY A 16 15.00 -8.61 -7.65
CA GLY A 16 14.56 -8.06 -8.94
C GLY A 16 15.72 -7.31 -9.58
N GLN A 17 15.99 -7.58 -10.86
CA GLN A 17 17.08 -6.95 -11.62
C GLN A 17 16.73 -5.55 -12.16
N GLU A 18 15.53 -5.05 -11.91
CA GLU A 18 15.05 -3.77 -12.41
C GLU A 18 15.52 -2.61 -11.51
N SER A 19 16.13 -1.58 -12.10
CA SER A 19 16.62 -0.39 -11.39
C SER A 19 15.45 0.52 -10.95
N TYR A 20 14.70 0.13 -9.92
CA TYR A 20 13.68 1.01 -9.33
C TYR A 20 14.33 1.98 -8.33
N ARG A 21 14.24 3.29 -8.59
CA ARG A 21 14.63 4.31 -7.60
C ARG A 21 13.48 4.50 -6.62
N ARG A 22 13.75 4.43 -5.31
CA ARG A 22 12.80 4.84 -4.27
C ARG A 22 12.51 6.33 -4.48
N TYR A 23 11.25 6.70 -4.71
CA TYR A 23 10.87 8.10 -4.76
C TYR A 23 11.17 8.74 -3.39
N ILE A 24 12.06 9.73 -3.38
CA ILE A 24 12.32 10.59 -2.24
C ILE A 24 11.60 11.90 -2.56
N GLN A 25 10.55 12.21 -1.81
CA GLN A 25 9.85 13.49 -1.95
C GLN A 25 10.85 14.62 -1.66
N GLY A 26 11.06 15.51 -2.63
CA GLY A 26 12.02 16.60 -2.52
C GLY A 26 11.69 17.55 -1.36
N GLY A 27 12.72 17.85 -0.55
CA GLY A 27 12.85 18.98 0.37
C GLY A 27 11.60 19.50 1.08
N ILE A 28 11.40 19.07 2.34
CA ILE A 28 10.62 19.86 3.31
C ILE A 28 11.42 21.14 3.60
N THR A 29 11.01 22.28 3.05
CA THR A 29 11.48 23.58 3.53
C THR A 29 10.86 23.81 4.92
N LYS A 30 11.71 24.04 5.93
CA LYS A 30 11.35 24.01 7.36
C LYS A 30 10.53 25.21 7.86
N ASN A 31 9.90 26.00 7.00
CA ASN A 31 9.28 27.27 7.40
C ASN A 31 7.84 27.41 6.88
N SER A 32 6.89 26.72 7.49
CA SER A 32 5.46 27.08 7.40
C SER A 32 4.79 26.94 8.75
N PRO A 33 3.90 27.88 9.16
CA PRO A 33 3.33 27.90 10.51
C PRO A 33 2.41 26.70 10.77
N PRO A 34 2.22 26.28 12.03
CA PRO A 34 1.31 25.21 12.36
C PRO A 34 -0.13 25.67 12.10
N GLY A 35 -0.73 25.17 11.01
CA GLY A 35 -2.16 25.31 10.76
C GLY A 35 -2.95 24.61 11.87
N LYS A 36 -3.89 25.32 12.48
CA LYS A 36 -4.77 24.80 13.53
C LYS A 36 -5.56 23.58 13.04
N PRO A 37 -5.81 22.58 13.90
CA PRO A 37 -6.71 21.49 13.55
C PRO A 37 -8.15 22.02 13.49
N ASN A 38 -8.81 21.82 12.34
CA ASN A 38 -10.25 22.05 12.22
C ASN A 38 -10.98 20.85 12.82
N GLU A 39 -11.57 21.07 13.98
CA GLU A 39 -12.41 20.12 14.70
C GLU A 39 -13.81 20.15 14.06
N ASN A 40 -14.03 19.38 12.99
CA ASN A 40 -15.37 19.00 12.53
C ASN A 40 -15.31 17.85 11.51
N GLY A 41 -15.71 16.65 11.94
CA GLY A 41 -16.09 15.54 11.05
C GLY A 41 -14.97 14.58 10.66
N SER A 42 -14.67 13.59 11.52
CA SER A 42 -13.82 12.44 11.17
C SER A 42 -14.58 11.50 10.22
N LEU A 43 -14.60 11.83 8.93
CA LEU A 43 -14.86 10.85 7.89
C LEU A 43 -13.54 10.13 7.62
N ASN A 44 -13.51 8.84 7.95
CA ASN A 44 -12.43 7.90 7.65
C ASN A 44 -12.26 7.77 6.12
N VAL A 45 -11.61 8.74 5.48
CA VAL A 45 -11.32 8.71 4.05
C VAL A 45 -10.21 7.69 3.84
N LYS A 46 -10.59 6.50 3.34
CA LYS A 46 -9.67 5.42 2.95
C LYS A 46 -8.69 5.98 1.90
N SER A 47 -7.50 6.38 2.34
CA SER A 47 -6.49 7.01 1.48
C SER A 47 -5.82 5.97 0.58
N HIS A 48 -6.49 5.67 -0.52
CA HIS A 48 -5.85 5.16 -1.73
C HIS A 48 -5.67 6.38 -2.65
N GLY A 49 -4.74 7.29 -2.32
CA GLY A 49 -4.54 8.54 -3.06
C GLY A 49 -4.60 8.32 -4.57
N SER A 50 -5.31 9.17 -5.34
CA SER A 50 -5.72 9.08 -6.78
C SER A 50 -6.11 7.74 -7.43
N TYR A 51 -5.89 6.61 -6.80
CA TYR A 51 -6.08 5.28 -7.37
C TYR A 51 -7.52 4.81 -7.25
N GLY A 52 -8.37 5.53 -6.51
CA GLY A 52 -9.74 5.13 -6.19
C GLY A 52 -10.54 4.65 -7.40
N GLY A 53 -10.51 5.39 -8.52
CA GLY A 53 -11.21 5.00 -9.76
C GLY A 53 -10.65 3.72 -10.41
N LEU A 54 -9.33 3.54 -10.38
CA LEU A 54 -8.67 2.37 -10.96
C LEU A 54 -8.97 1.08 -10.20
N LEU A 55 -9.44 1.17 -8.95
CA LEU A 55 -9.85 -0.01 -8.18
C LEU A 55 -11.16 -0.64 -8.69
N PHE A 56 -11.93 0.07 -9.52
CA PHE A 56 -13.13 -0.52 -10.15
C PHE A 56 -12.81 -1.28 -11.45
N HIS A 57 -11.60 -1.12 -11.98
CA HIS A 57 -11.17 -1.71 -13.25
C HIS A 57 -11.12 -3.26 -13.17
N PRO A 58 -11.55 -3.99 -14.22
CA PRO A 58 -11.54 -5.45 -14.23
C PRO A 58 -10.15 -6.06 -13.95
N ASN A 59 -9.07 -5.46 -14.49
CA ASN A 59 -7.71 -5.91 -14.22
C ASN A 59 -7.33 -5.82 -12.74
N TRP A 60 -7.77 -4.76 -12.03
CA TRP A 60 -7.55 -4.70 -10.59
C TRP A 60 -8.36 -5.75 -9.85
N LYS A 61 -9.63 -5.97 -10.23
CA LYS A 61 -10.46 -7.01 -9.61
C LYS A 61 -9.83 -8.40 -9.77
N ALA A 62 -9.29 -8.71 -10.95
CA ALA A 62 -8.56 -9.94 -11.22
C ALA A 62 -7.28 -10.04 -10.36
N LYS A 63 -6.44 -9.00 -10.36
CA LYS A 63 -5.22 -8.97 -9.55
C LYS A 63 -5.49 -9.06 -8.05
N ARG A 64 -6.53 -8.38 -7.57
CA ARG A 64 -6.99 -8.45 -6.18
C ARG A 64 -7.38 -9.88 -5.82
N LYS A 65 -8.16 -10.55 -6.67
CA LYS A 65 -8.55 -11.96 -6.44
C LYS A 65 -7.33 -12.88 -6.39
N GLU A 66 -6.36 -12.68 -7.28
CA GLU A 66 -5.10 -13.44 -7.32
C GLU A 66 -4.34 -13.31 -5.98
N VAL A 67 -4.13 -12.08 -5.50
CA VAL A 67 -3.40 -11.82 -4.25
C VAL A 67 -4.16 -12.33 -3.02
N LEU A 68 -5.48 -12.14 -2.97
CA LEU A 68 -6.31 -12.69 -1.88
C LEU A 68 -6.25 -14.22 -1.83
N THR A 69 -6.32 -14.88 -2.99
CA THR A 69 -6.25 -16.34 -3.07
C THR A 69 -4.88 -16.84 -2.61
N ARG A 70 -3.78 -16.19 -3.06
CA ARG A 70 -2.42 -16.49 -2.61
C ARG A 70 -2.29 -16.40 -1.09
N ASP A 71 -2.89 -15.38 -0.48
CA ASP A 71 -2.83 -15.14 0.96
C ASP A 71 -3.94 -15.86 1.74
N MET A 72 -4.56 -16.88 1.13
CA MET A 72 -5.60 -17.73 1.72
C MET A 72 -6.82 -16.94 2.25
N ASN A 73 -7.14 -15.81 1.62
CA ASN A 73 -8.18 -14.87 2.06
C ASN A 73 -8.03 -14.49 3.54
N ARG A 74 -6.79 -14.23 3.98
CA ARG A 74 -6.47 -13.78 5.33
C ARG A 74 -5.47 -12.64 5.32
N CYS A 75 -5.60 -11.76 6.29
CA CYS A 75 -4.60 -10.76 6.61
C CYS A 75 -3.27 -11.48 6.92
N VAL A 76 -2.23 -11.15 6.18
CA VAL A 76 -0.90 -11.74 6.37
C VAL A 76 -0.27 -11.32 7.71
N HIS A 77 -0.71 -10.20 8.29
CA HIS A 77 -0.18 -9.70 9.55
C HIS A 77 -0.87 -10.27 10.80
N CYS A 78 -2.22 -10.38 10.79
CA CYS A 78 -2.99 -10.77 11.98
C CYS A 78 -3.97 -11.93 11.74
N SER A 79 -3.94 -12.56 10.57
CA SER A 79 -4.76 -13.71 10.18
C SER A 79 -6.28 -13.49 10.13
N SER A 80 -6.77 -12.27 10.41
CA SER A 80 -8.17 -11.89 10.22
C SER A 80 -8.63 -12.16 8.79
N ASN A 81 -9.86 -12.62 8.62
CA ASN A 81 -10.53 -12.80 7.32
C ASN A 81 -11.59 -11.71 7.04
N LYS A 82 -11.62 -10.65 7.85
CA LYS A 82 -12.58 -9.53 7.72
C LYS A 82 -11.95 -8.33 7.04
N ASP A 83 -12.76 -7.62 6.24
CA ASP A 83 -12.43 -6.32 5.62
C ASP A 83 -11.06 -6.29 4.92
N LEU A 84 -10.84 -7.32 4.09
CA LEU A 84 -9.55 -7.55 3.43
C LEU A 84 -9.33 -6.58 2.27
N GLN A 85 -8.13 -6.00 2.25
CA GLN A 85 -7.64 -5.09 1.24
C GLN A 85 -6.27 -5.55 0.76
N VAL A 86 -5.94 -5.23 -0.49
CA VAL A 86 -4.60 -5.44 -1.02
C VAL A 86 -3.82 -4.15 -0.86
N HIS A 87 -2.74 -4.23 -0.10
CA HIS A 87 -1.81 -3.13 0.16
C HIS A 87 -0.65 -3.16 -0.82
N HIS A 88 -0.35 -2.02 -1.44
CA HIS A 88 0.87 -1.82 -2.23
C HIS A 88 2.03 -1.45 -1.29
N ARG A 89 3.05 -2.31 -1.23
CA ARG A 89 4.25 -2.09 -0.40
C ARG A 89 5.20 -1.04 -0.99
N GLN A 90 5.08 -0.78 -2.29
CA GLN A 90 5.88 0.18 -3.04
C GLN A 90 5.05 0.78 -4.16
N TYR A 91 5.36 2.03 -4.51
CA TYR A 91 4.83 2.73 -5.67
C TYR A 91 5.97 3.05 -6.62
N HIS A 92 5.82 2.70 -7.89
CA HIS A 92 6.83 2.91 -8.93
C HIS A 92 6.36 4.01 -9.89
N PHE A 93 7.14 5.08 -9.99
CA PHE A 93 6.91 6.17 -10.94
C PHE A 93 7.69 5.90 -12.23
N ILE A 94 6.99 5.89 -13.36
CA ILE A 94 7.54 5.65 -14.69
C ILE A 94 7.89 7.01 -15.29
N ALA A 95 9.15 7.42 -15.17
CA ALA A 95 9.61 8.76 -15.55
C ALA A 95 9.39 9.08 -17.04
N SER A 96 9.53 8.10 -17.93
CA SER A 96 9.29 8.28 -19.37
C SER A 96 7.84 8.61 -19.72
N GLN A 97 6.89 8.19 -18.88
CA GLN A 97 5.46 8.38 -19.08
C GLN A 97 4.85 9.39 -18.10
N GLN A 98 5.68 9.97 -17.22
CA GLN A 98 5.28 10.89 -16.15
C GLN A 98 4.06 10.41 -15.33
N LYS A 99 3.96 9.10 -15.09
CA LYS A 99 2.85 8.50 -14.35
C LYS A 99 3.32 7.38 -13.44
N PHE A 100 2.54 7.08 -12.41
CA PHE A 100 2.76 5.88 -11.62
C PHE A 100 2.25 4.63 -12.35
N ARG A 101 2.90 3.51 -12.06
CA ARG A 101 2.48 2.19 -12.54
C ARG A 101 1.05 1.86 -12.09
N LEU A 102 0.29 1.18 -12.95
CA LEU A 102 -1.11 0.84 -12.66
C LEU A 102 -1.20 -0.20 -11.53
N PRO A 103 -2.29 -0.22 -10.73
CA PRO A 103 -2.39 -1.09 -9.56
C PRO A 103 -2.15 -2.58 -9.84
N TRP A 104 -2.58 -3.06 -11.02
CA TRP A 104 -2.48 -4.46 -11.42
C TRP A 104 -1.15 -4.85 -12.09
N GLU A 105 -0.30 -3.88 -12.44
CA GLU A 105 0.98 -4.13 -13.09
C GLU A 105 2.12 -4.40 -12.10
N TYR A 106 1.85 -4.26 -10.80
CA TYR A 106 2.83 -4.58 -9.77
C TYR A 106 3.02 -6.09 -9.62
N PRO A 107 4.27 -6.56 -9.48
CA PRO A 107 4.54 -7.97 -9.20
C PRO A 107 3.97 -8.35 -7.83
N ASN A 108 3.53 -9.61 -7.70
CA ASN A 108 2.81 -10.08 -6.51
C ASN A 108 3.56 -9.86 -5.19
N HIS A 109 4.89 -9.94 -5.17
CA HIS A 109 5.67 -9.76 -3.93
C HIS A 109 5.63 -8.31 -3.38
N LEU A 110 5.15 -7.35 -4.18
CA LEU A 110 4.88 -5.96 -3.76
C LEU A 110 3.42 -5.74 -3.34
N LEU A 111 2.59 -6.77 -3.43
CA LEU A 111 1.19 -6.75 -3.04
C LEU A 111 0.97 -7.70 -1.86
N ILE A 112 0.20 -7.28 -0.87
CA ILE A 112 -0.06 -8.08 0.34
C ILE A 112 -1.49 -7.91 0.82
N THR A 113 -2.13 -8.99 1.22
CA THR A 113 -3.46 -8.96 1.82
C THR A 113 -3.38 -8.53 3.28
N LEU A 114 -4.09 -7.47 3.64
CA LEU A 114 -4.22 -6.96 5.01
C LEU A 114 -5.69 -6.70 5.34
N CYS A 115 -6.10 -6.89 6.59
CA CYS A 115 -7.38 -6.34 7.06
C CYS A 115 -7.28 -4.82 7.17
N GLU A 116 -8.42 -4.12 7.17
CA GLU A 116 -8.49 -2.65 7.27
C GLU A 116 -7.62 -2.07 8.40
N CYS A 117 -7.67 -2.66 9.61
CA CYS A 117 -6.86 -2.18 10.73
C CYS A 117 -5.34 -2.25 10.44
N CYS A 118 -4.88 -3.37 9.88
CA CYS A 118 -3.46 -3.53 9.53
C CYS A 118 -3.07 -2.66 8.33
N HIS A 119 -3.99 -2.52 7.38
CA HIS A 119 -3.82 -1.68 6.20
C HIS A 119 -3.62 -0.21 6.59
N SER A 120 -4.50 0.33 7.44
CA SER A 120 -4.40 1.72 7.94
C SER A 120 -3.14 1.96 8.75
N LYS A 121 -2.72 0.99 9.59
CA LYS A 121 -1.41 1.04 10.30
C LYS A 121 -0.24 1.12 9.32
N GLY A 122 -0.30 0.37 8.22
CA GLY A 122 0.68 0.42 7.14
C GLY A 122 0.81 1.81 6.52
N HIS A 123 -0.31 2.43 6.13
CA HIS A 123 -0.32 3.79 5.57
C HIS A 123 0.07 4.88 6.57
N ASN A 124 -0.24 4.71 7.85
CA ASN A 124 0.21 5.64 8.89
C ASN A 124 1.73 5.61 9.06
N LYS A 125 2.34 4.41 9.00
CA LYS A 125 3.79 4.24 9.14
C LYS A 125 4.57 4.65 7.88
N TYR A 126 4.02 4.38 6.70
CA TYR A 126 4.66 4.64 5.41
C TYR A 126 3.77 5.54 4.57
N LYS A 127 4.18 6.80 4.41
CA LYS A 127 3.47 7.75 3.55
C LYS A 127 3.42 7.20 2.13
N VAL A 128 2.20 7.12 1.59
CA VAL A 128 1.97 6.78 0.19
C VAL A 128 1.80 8.05 -0.64
N PRO A 129 2.22 8.06 -1.91
CA PRO A 129 1.97 9.19 -2.79
C PRO A 129 0.47 9.41 -2.97
N THR A 130 0.00 10.62 -2.69
CA THR A 130 -1.34 11.07 -3.10
C THR A 130 -1.17 11.74 -4.44
N ILE A 131 -1.67 11.16 -5.54
CA ILE A 131 -1.78 11.91 -6.79
C ILE A 131 -3.07 12.75 -6.67
N THR A 132 -3.02 13.98 -7.12
CA THR A 132 -4.21 14.78 -7.39
C THR A 132 -4.37 14.72 -8.90
N ILE A 133 -5.43 14.07 -9.38
CA ILE A 133 -5.80 14.08 -10.80
C ILE A 133 -6.59 15.34 -11.11
#